data_AF-A0A9X0HJ32-F1
#
_entry.id   AF-A0A9X0HJ32-F1
#
_cell.length_a   1.000
_cell.length_b   1.000
_cell.length_c   1.000
_cell.angle_alpha   90.00
_cell.angle_beta   90.00
_cell.angle_gamma   90.00
#
_symmetry.space_group_name_H-M   'P 1'
#
loop_
_entity.id
_entity.type
_entity.pdbx_description
1 polymer ?
#
loop_
_entity_poly.entity_id
_entity_poly.type
_entity_poly.pdbx_seq_one_letter_code
_entity_poly.pdbx_strand_id
1 'polypeptide(L)' 'MVIGFGVCLIQWASKRMQDGAATKDWVVAGTVALGVFNAGVSLFGRGVAESVLYQLKEKPEEESSNSKLPQD' A
#
# COMPACT_ATOMS: atom_id res chain seq x y z
N MET A 1 -6.83 2.18 3.65
CA MET A 1 -8.21 1.65 3.64
C MET A 1 -8.38 0.40 2.78
N VAL A 2 -7.97 0.41 1.51
CA VAL A 2 -8.22 -0.72 0.57
C VAL A 2 -7.50 -2.02 0.96
N ILE A 3 -6.27 -1.93 1.49
CA ILE A 3 -5.52 -3.11 1.95
C ILE A 3 -6.25 -3.83 3.08
N GLY A 4 -6.70 -3.11 4.12
CA GLY A 4 -7.44 -3.69 5.24
C GLY A 4 -8.78 -4.30 4.82
N PHE A 5 -9.47 -3.67 3.86
CA PHE A 5 -10.68 -4.22 3.27
C PHE A 5 -10.42 -5.53 2.49
N GLY A 6 -9.32 -5.59 1.72
CA GLY A 6 -8.87 -6.81 1.05
C GLY A 6 -8.58 -7.96 2.02
N VAL A 7 -7.93 -7.68 3.17
CA VAL A 7 -7.67 -8.68 4.21
C VAL A 7 -8.96 -9.21 4.83
N CYS A 8 -9.93 -8.35 5.13
CA CYS A 8 -11.25 -8.78 5.62
C CYS A 8 -11.99 -9.67 4.61
N LEU A 9 -11.90 -9.36 3.31
CA LEU A 9 -12.48 -10.18 2.26
C LEU A 9 -11.81 -11.56 2.14
N ILE A 10 -10.49 -11.64 2.33
CA ILE A 10 -9.76 -12.92 2.38
C ILE A 10 -10.25 -13.75 3.58
N GLN A 11 -10.35 -13.13 4.76
CA GLN A 11 -10.86 -13.82 5.96
C GLN A 11 -12.30 -14.30 5.78
N TRP A 12 -13.14 -13.49 5.15
CA TRP A 12 -14.53 -13.86 4.84
C TRP A 12 -14.62 -15.02 3.84
N ALA A 13 -13.78 -15.04 2.80
CA ALA A 13 -13.68 -16.16 1.86
C ALA A 13 -13.22 -17.46 2.56
N SER A 14 -12.23 -17.39 3.46
CA SER A 14 -11.81 -18.53 4.28
C SER A 14 -12.89 -19.02 5.22
N LYS A 15 -13.68 -18.12 5.82
CA LYS A 15 -14.84 -18.50 6.64
C LYS A 15 -15.90 -19.24 5.80
N ARG A 16 -16.14 -18.78 4.57
CA ARG A 16 -17.07 -19.42 3.62
C ARG A 16 -16.61 -20.83 3.21
N MET A 17 -15.30 -21.04 3.10
CA MET A 17 -14.70 -22.38 2.91
C MET A 17 -14.94 -23.28 4.14
N GLN A 18 -14.77 -22.75 5.35
CA GLN A 18 -14.99 -23.50 6.60
C GLN A 18 -16.46 -23.85 6.83
N ASP A 19 -17.38 -22.99 6.41
CA ASP A 19 -18.83 -23.22 6.49
C ASP A 19 -19.34 -24.24 5.45
N GLY A 20 -18.45 -24.86 4.67
CA GLY A 20 -18.78 -25.93 3.72
C GLY A 20 -19.37 -25.45 2.39
N ALA A 21 -19.22 -24.17 2.05
CA ALA A 21 -19.68 -23.65 0.77
C ALA A 21 -18.95 -24.31 -0.42
N ALA A 22 -19.63 -24.39 -1.57
CA ALA A 22 -19.08 -24.98 -2.77
C ALA A 22 -17.72 -24.35 -3.14
N THR A 23 -16.76 -25.20 -3.52
CA THR A 23 -15.36 -24.80 -3.77
C THR A 23 -15.22 -23.60 -4.71
N LYS A 24 -16.07 -23.54 -5.73
CA LYS A 24 -16.08 -22.45 -6.70
C LYS A 24 -16.40 -21.09 -6.07
N ASP A 25 -17.27 -21.04 -5.07
CA ASP A 25 -17.78 -19.80 -4.50
C ASP A 25 -16.72 -19.12 -3.61
N TRP A 26 -16.04 -19.88 -2.73
CA TRP A 26 -14.97 -19.32 -1.90
C TRP A 26 -13.68 -19.04 -2.68
N VAL A 27 -13.37 -19.80 -3.73
CA VAL A 27 -12.21 -19.53 -4.61
C VAL A 27 -12.42 -18.25 -5.40
N VAL A 28 -13.61 -18.04 -5.97
CA VAL A 28 -13.94 -16.80 -6.69
C VAL A 28 -13.90 -15.61 -5.73
N ALA A 29 -14.51 -15.72 -4.56
CA ALA A 29 -14.45 -14.69 -3.52
C ALA A 29 -12.99 -14.38 -3.10
N GLY A 30 -12.16 -15.41 -2.90
CA GLY A 30 -10.74 -15.27 -2.57
C GLY A 30 -9.94 -14.60 -3.69
N THR A 31 -10.23 -14.91 -4.95
CA THR A 31 -9.57 -14.30 -6.12
C THR A 31 -9.90 -12.81 -6.23
N VAL A 32 -11.16 -12.44 -6.03
CA VAL A 32 -11.60 -11.04 -5.97
C VAL A 32 -10.93 -10.32 -4.81
N ALA A 33 -10.88 -10.96 -3.63
CA ALA A 33 -10.23 -10.40 -2.44
C ALA A 33 -8.73 -10.15 -2.70
N LEU A 34 -8.04 -11.07 -3.37
CA LEU A 34 -6.63 -10.92 -3.76
C LEU A 34 -6.43 -9.74 -4.72
N GLY A 35 -7.33 -9.56 -5.67
CA GLY A 35 -7.29 -8.43 -6.62
C GLY A 35 -7.43 -7.09 -5.90
N VAL A 36 -8.39 -6.98 -4.98
CA VAL A 36 -8.59 -5.77 -4.16
C VAL A 36 -7.38 -5.52 -3.26
N PHE A 37 -6.82 -6.56 -2.66
CA PHE A 37 -5.61 -6.45 -1.86
C PHE A 37 -4.41 -5.96 -2.68
N ASN A 38 -4.19 -6.54 -3.86
CA ASN A 38 -3.12 -6.13 -4.79
C ASN A 38 -3.27 -4.65 -5.20
N ALA A 39 -4.49 -4.23 -5.57
CA ALA A 39 -4.78 -2.83 -5.88
C ALA A 39 -4.51 -1.90 -4.69
N GLY A 40 -4.86 -2.35 -3.47
CA GLY A 40 -4.54 -1.61 -2.24
C GLY A 40 -3.04 -1.44 -2.02
N VAL A 41 -2.25 -2.49 -2.27
CA VAL A 41 -0.78 -2.45 -2.16
C VAL A 41 -0.18 -1.51 -3.20
N SER A 42 -0.64 -1.53 -4.46
CA SER A 42 -0.16 -0.61 -5.50
C SER A 42 -0.46 0.85 -5.17
N LEU A 43 -1.64 1.14 -4.62
CA LEU A 43 -2.03 2.48 -4.22
C LEU A 43 -1.18 2.98 -3.04
N PHE A 44 -0.94 2.11 -2.06
CA PHE A 44 -0.06 2.41 -0.94
C PHE A 44 1.39 2.64 -1.39
N GLY A 45 1.92 1.79 -2.28
CA GLY A 45 3.27 1.93 -2.82
C GLY A 45 3.48 3.25 -3.56
N ARG A 46 2.48 3.72 -4.32
CA ARG A 46 2.52 5.05 -4.95
C ARG A 46 2.59 6.19 -3.93
N GLY A 47 1.76 6.16 -2.89
CA GLY A 47 1.78 7.18 -1.85
C GLY A 47 3.09 7.23 -1.06
N VAL A 48 3.68 6.05 -0.77
CA VAL A 48 5.01 5.98 -0.12
C VAL A 48 6.10 6.48 -1.06
N ALA A 49 6.09 6.09 -2.34
CA ALA A 49 7.09 6.54 -3.31
C ALA A 49 7.07 8.06 -3.50
N GLU A 50 5.89 8.67 -3.60
CA GLU A 50 5.76 10.14 -3.68
C GLU A 50 6.22 10.82 -2.39
N SER A 51 5.88 10.28 -1.22
CA SER A 51 6.29 10.86 0.07
C SER A 51 7.81 10.78 0.27
N VAL A 52 8.43 9.65 -0.11
CA VAL A 52 9.88 9.45 0.00
C VAL A 52 10.62 10.29 -1.05
N LEU A 53 10.11 10.37 -2.28
CA LEU A 53 10.69 11.23 -3.31
C LEU A 53 10.65 12.70 -2.87
N TYR A 54 9.55 13.16 -2.27
CA TYR A 54 9.43 14.51 -1.76
C TYR A 54 10.47 14.78 -0.66
N GLN A 55 10.58 13.88 0.33
CA GLN A 55 11.57 13.96 1.40
C GLN A 55 13.03 13.92 0.91
N LEU A 56 13.34 13.11 -0.11
CA LEU A 56 14.68 13.05 -0.70
C LEU A 56 15.00 14.29 -1.54
N LYS A 57 13.99 14.91 -2.16
CA LYS A 57 14.14 16.04 -3.07
C LYS A 57 14.13 17.39 -2.35
N GLU A 58 13.55 17.49 -1.15
CA GLU A 58 13.75 18.63 -0.24
C GLU A 58 15.11 18.59 0.47
N LYS A 59 15.73 17.41 0.62
CA LYS A 59 17.03 17.25 1.28
C LYS A 59 18.29 17.79 0.56
N PRO A 60 18.33 18.23 -0.71
CA PRO A 60 19.55 18.79 -1.32
C PRO A 60 19.68 20.33 -1.24
N GLU A 61 18.64 21.09 -0.91
CA GLU A 61 18.69 22.56 -1.05
C GLU A 61 18.95 23.32 0.25
N GLU A 62 18.60 22.78 1.43
CA GLU A 62 18.91 23.46 2.70
C GLU A 62 20.40 23.38 3.10
N GLU A 63 21.16 22.39 2.61
CA GLU A 63 22.60 22.28 2.90
C GLU A 63 23.49 23.14 1.96
N SER A 64 22.98 23.59 0.81
CA SER A 64 23.81 24.34 -0.16
C SER A 64 23.80 25.86 0.07
N SER A 65 22.76 26.42 0.71
CA SER A 65 22.63 27.86 0.91
C SER A 65 23.30 28.40 2.19
N ASN A 66 23.72 27.55 3.13
CA ASN A 66 24.39 27.99 4.37
C ASN A 66 25.93 27.97 4.29
N SER A 67 26.51 27.59 3.14
CA SER A 67 27.97 27.53 2.95
C SER A 67 28.57 28.83 2.35
N LYS A 68 27.76 29.86 2.07
CA LYS A 68 28.23 31.12 1.49
C LYS A 68 27.92 32.31 2.38
N LEU A 69 28.68 32.45 3.46
CA LEU A 69 29.06 33.76 3.99
C LEU A 69 30.39 33.60 4.75
N PRO A 70 31.52 34.14 4.26
CA PRO A 70 32.69 34.35 5.10
C PRO A 70 32.28 35.35 6.20
N GLN A 71 32.51 34.99 7.45
CA GLN A 71 32.55 35.94 8.56
C GLN A 71 34.02 36.34 8.73
N ASP A 72 34.37 37.45 8.10
CA ASP A 72 35.50 38.32 8.42
C ASP A 72 35.50 38.81 9.87
#